data_AF-A0ABD3QT08-F1
#
_entry.id   AF-A0ABD3QT08-F1
#
_cell.length_a   1.000
_cell.length_b   1.000
_cell.length_c   1.000
_cell.angle_alpha   90.00
_cell.angle_beta   90.00
_cell.angle_gamma   90.00
#
_symmetry.space_group_name_H-M   'P 1'
#
loop_
_entity.id
_entity.type
_entity.pdbx_description
1 polymer ?
#
loop_
_entity_poly.entity_id
_entity_poly.type
_entity_poly.pdbx_seq_one_letter_code
_entity_poly.pdbx_strand_id
1 'polypeptide(L)'
;MHLPVGANDEYPPEIIVLLSSKISSDVTIKTRLHPFFCDRVLPVQHIPINRNANRCAQSESHVREWDENCGWTKLRIFELESYDTVLYIDADCLVVKDISHLLHIDTTASKSDKSTETTKRFGLLAAAPDIFPPDKFNAGVMVIRPSKSIFDDMMSRLPFCDTSNRDSNNEIKHCKSYDGGDTGFLNSYYPNWYKDMPPYSRLSFGFNAQRFMHHCTFDKQPNYWNDGIDDLRIIHFSSSPKPWDTSPDTMKISRGVTTASELLAVEEGDQIKQSCRALESLWQTVFAQSQCYYEKELKKRQATKASSTRTLRAADTPPAKDKFSPHQMMHKRYKELRRKGYSTSQAMEKARTEYGMNQEFDPCRAVGQMFGL
;
A
#
# COMPACT_ATOMS: atom_id res chain seq x y z
N MET A 1 16.20 -1.68 -7.63
CA MET A 1 15.69 -3.04 -7.89
C MET A 1 14.67 -2.91 -8.99
N HIS A 2 14.92 -3.51 -10.16
CA HIS A 2 13.90 -3.57 -11.21
C HIS A 2 12.94 -4.72 -10.88
N LEU A 3 11.65 -4.40 -10.80
CA LEU A 3 10.57 -5.37 -10.69
C LEU A 3 10.38 -6.07 -12.05
N PRO A 4 9.92 -7.33 -12.07
CA PRO A 4 9.64 -8.03 -13.31
C PRO A 4 8.54 -7.30 -14.10
N VAL A 5 8.86 -6.99 -15.35
CA VAL A 5 8.00 -6.26 -16.28
C VAL A 5 6.88 -7.18 -16.76
N GLY A 6 5.62 -6.79 -16.54
CA GLY A 6 4.45 -7.44 -17.14
C GLY A 6 4.39 -7.21 -18.66
N ALA A 7 3.54 -7.94 -19.37
CA ALA A 7 3.49 -7.92 -20.85
C ALA A 7 3.22 -6.53 -21.49
N ASN A 8 2.83 -5.52 -20.70
CA ASN A 8 2.51 -4.16 -21.13
C ASN A 8 3.31 -3.05 -20.40
N ASP A 9 4.46 -3.35 -19.75
CA ASP A 9 5.14 -2.40 -18.83
C ASP A 9 4.27 -1.96 -17.62
N GLU A 10 3.13 -2.60 -17.39
CA GLU A 10 2.27 -2.37 -16.23
C GLU A 10 2.75 -3.19 -15.04
N TYR A 11 3.03 -2.50 -13.93
CA TYR A 11 3.32 -3.13 -12.64
C TYR A 11 2.00 -3.36 -11.87
N PRO A 12 1.87 -4.48 -11.13
CA PRO A 12 0.72 -4.66 -10.25
C PRO A 12 0.68 -3.54 -9.20
N PRO A 13 -0.52 -3.15 -8.73
CA PRO A 13 -0.62 -2.17 -7.65
C PRO A 13 0.10 -2.68 -6.39
N GLU A 14 0.82 -1.79 -5.72
CA GLU A 14 1.51 -2.06 -4.45
C GLU A 14 0.78 -1.35 -3.30
N ILE A 15 0.67 -2.02 -2.15
CA ILE A 15 0.27 -1.40 -0.89
C ILE A 15 1.55 -0.91 -0.20
N ILE A 16 1.66 0.41 -0.05
CA ILE A 16 2.79 1.05 0.62
C ILE A 16 2.35 1.78 1.89
N VAL A 17 3.18 1.71 2.93
CA VAL A 17 2.99 2.49 4.15
C VAL A 17 4.11 3.52 4.26
N LEU A 18 3.75 4.80 4.32
CA LEU A 18 4.69 5.88 4.59
C LEU A 18 4.92 5.98 6.10
N LEU A 19 6.16 5.81 6.54
CA LEU A 19 6.53 5.85 7.96
C LEU A 19 7.39 7.10 8.24
N SER A 20 6.86 8.02 9.04
CA SER A 20 7.55 9.26 9.43
C SER A 20 8.90 8.96 10.09
N SER A 21 9.92 9.78 9.78
CA SER A 21 11.27 9.63 10.35
C SER A 21 11.29 9.65 11.88
N LYS A 22 10.28 10.29 12.52
CA LYS A 22 10.05 10.31 13.96
C LYS A 22 9.86 8.92 14.59
N ILE A 23 9.25 7.99 13.85
CA ILE A 23 8.96 6.62 14.32
C ILE A 23 9.61 5.55 13.43
N SER A 24 10.38 5.97 12.43
CA SER A 24 10.99 5.08 11.43
C SER A 24 12.05 4.12 11.99
N SER A 25 12.58 4.37 13.18
CA SER A 25 13.51 3.50 13.89
C SER A 25 12.82 2.32 14.58
N ASP A 26 11.48 2.35 14.74
CA ASP A 26 10.76 1.26 15.37
C ASP A 26 10.64 0.04 14.43
N VAL A 27 11.51 -0.93 14.69
CA VAL A 27 11.55 -2.21 13.96
C VAL A 27 10.27 -3.01 14.17
N THR A 28 9.59 -2.82 15.30
CA THR A 28 8.36 -3.54 15.65
C THR A 28 7.25 -3.18 14.68
N ILE A 29 7.05 -1.88 14.40
CA ILE A 29 6.05 -1.39 13.45
C ILE A 29 6.32 -1.98 12.06
N LYS A 30 7.56 -1.89 11.59
CA LYS A 30 7.94 -2.43 10.27
C LYS A 30 7.70 -3.92 10.14
N THR A 31 8.04 -4.68 11.19
CA THR A 31 7.89 -6.15 11.21
C THR A 31 6.43 -6.57 11.32
N ARG A 32 5.60 -5.77 11.98
CA ARG A 32 4.15 -6.01 12.08
C ARG A 32 3.45 -5.78 10.75
N LEU A 33 3.82 -4.73 10.01
CA LEU A 33 3.19 -4.35 8.76
C LEU A 33 3.69 -5.16 7.57
N HIS A 34 5.00 -5.24 7.37
CA HIS A 34 5.61 -5.92 6.23
C HIS A 34 6.16 -7.30 6.64
N PRO A 35 5.88 -8.38 5.88
CA PRO A 35 5.30 -8.39 4.54
C PRO A 35 3.79 -8.71 4.49
N PHE A 36 3.10 -8.72 5.62
CA PHE A 36 1.76 -9.33 5.70
C PHE A 36 0.61 -8.40 5.33
N PHE A 37 0.76 -7.10 5.55
CA PHE A 37 -0.27 -6.08 5.30
C PHE A 37 0.13 -5.04 4.26
N CYS A 38 1.41 -5.00 3.88
CA CYS A 38 1.90 -4.10 2.84
C CYS A 38 3.10 -4.73 2.13
N ASP A 39 3.28 -4.35 0.86
CA ASP A 39 4.41 -4.75 0.04
C ASP A 39 5.68 -4.04 0.49
N ARG A 40 5.57 -2.76 0.92
CA ARG A 40 6.71 -1.94 1.31
C ARG A 40 6.35 -0.95 2.42
N VAL A 41 7.34 -0.72 3.29
CA VAL A 41 7.33 0.41 4.23
C VAL A 41 8.37 1.43 3.79
N LEU A 42 7.93 2.63 3.44
CA LEU A 42 8.79 3.71 2.95
C LEU A 42 9.04 4.72 4.08
N PRO A 43 10.27 4.84 4.61
CA PRO A 43 10.57 5.90 5.55
C PRO A 43 10.55 7.25 4.83
N VAL A 44 9.84 8.22 5.40
CA VAL A 44 9.74 9.58 4.86
C VAL A 44 10.14 10.60 5.90
N GLN A 45 10.80 11.69 5.51
CA GLN A 45 11.24 12.69 6.48
C GLN A 45 10.05 13.46 7.07
N HIS A 46 10.00 13.58 8.39
CA HIS A 46 8.99 14.39 9.06
C HIS A 46 9.09 15.86 8.62
N ILE A 47 7.94 16.47 8.33
CA ILE A 47 7.82 17.91 8.02
C ILE A 47 7.04 18.56 9.16
N PRO A 48 7.66 19.41 10.00
CA PRO A 48 7.01 19.94 11.20
C PRO A 48 6.02 21.08 10.90
N ILE A 49 4.99 21.23 11.73
CA ILE A 49 4.17 22.44 11.78
C ILE A 49 4.86 23.44 12.72
N ASN A 50 5.41 24.53 12.17
CA ASN A 50 5.97 25.61 13.00
C ASN A 50 4.89 26.64 13.36
N ARG A 51 4.43 26.63 14.62
CA ARG A 51 3.40 27.55 15.12
C ARG A 51 3.92 28.94 15.48
N ASN A 52 5.20 29.08 15.83
CA ASN A 52 5.77 30.37 16.22
C ASN A 52 5.88 31.35 15.04
N ALA A 53 5.93 30.85 13.81
CA ALA A 53 5.86 31.65 12.59
C ALA A 53 4.42 32.02 12.17
N ASN A 54 3.41 31.38 12.78
CA ASN A 54 2.00 31.44 12.37
C ASN A 54 1.17 32.27 13.36
N ARG A 55 1.08 33.60 13.18
CA ARG A 55 0.19 34.44 13.99
C ARG A 55 -1.31 34.10 13.85
N CYS A 56 -1.68 33.26 12.87
CA CYS A 56 -3.07 32.87 12.55
C CYS A 56 -3.46 31.47 13.06
N ALA A 57 -2.53 30.64 13.53
CA ALA A 57 -2.79 29.28 14.02
C ALA A 57 -2.69 29.26 15.56
N GLN A 58 -3.63 29.92 16.23
CA GLN A 58 -3.64 30.00 17.70
C GLN A 58 -4.35 28.82 18.39
N SER A 59 -5.09 27.98 17.67
CA SER A 59 -5.71 26.78 18.24
C SER A 59 -4.84 25.54 18.00
N GLU A 60 -4.57 24.77 19.07
CA GLU A 60 -4.00 23.42 18.96
C GLU A 60 -4.86 22.55 18.02
N SER A 61 -4.24 21.61 17.30
CA SER A 61 -5.03 20.60 16.58
C SER A 61 -5.83 19.81 17.62
N HIS A 62 -7.03 19.38 17.24
CA HIS A 62 -7.84 18.50 18.08
C HIS A 62 -7.18 17.13 18.33
N VAL A 63 -6.08 16.83 17.62
CA VAL A 63 -5.19 15.68 17.84
C VAL A 63 -3.77 16.18 18.03
N ARG A 64 -3.22 16.13 19.25
CA ARG A 64 -1.88 16.64 19.56
C ARG A 64 -0.77 15.91 18.82
N GLU A 65 -0.95 14.61 18.58
CA GLU A 65 -0.05 13.76 17.82
C GLU A 65 0.09 14.23 16.36
N TRP A 66 -0.93 14.90 15.82
CA TRP A 66 -0.87 15.50 14.50
C TRP A 66 0.24 16.57 14.43
N ASP A 67 0.29 17.43 15.44
CA ASP A 67 1.24 18.54 15.50
C ASP A 67 2.67 18.05 15.78
N GLU A 68 2.80 17.03 16.62
CA GLU A 68 4.09 16.56 17.12
C GLU A 68 4.77 15.51 16.21
N ASN A 69 3.98 14.61 15.61
CA ASN A 69 4.49 13.42 14.94
C ASN A 69 4.27 13.41 13.42
N CYS A 70 3.23 14.10 12.95
CA CYS A 70 2.81 14.07 11.54
C CYS A 70 3.12 15.38 10.79
N GLY A 71 2.78 16.53 11.35
CA GLY A 71 2.94 17.84 10.74
C GLY A 71 2.42 17.88 9.29
N TRP A 72 3.23 18.37 8.35
CA TRP A 72 2.95 18.40 6.91
C TRP A 72 3.44 17.15 6.16
N THR A 73 3.86 16.10 6.86
CA THR A 73 4.51 14.92 6.25
C THR A 73 3.64 14.22 5.22
N LYS A 74 2.31 14.29 5.35
CA LYS A 74 1.35 13.77 4.36
C LYS A 74 1.60 14.30 2.95
N LEU A 75 2.07 15.53 2.79
CA LEU A 75 2.35 16.11 1.47
C LEU A 75 3.41 15.34 0.67
N ARG A 76 4.24 14.52 1.33
CA ARG A 76 5.23 13.67 0.65
C ARG A 76 4.64 12.61 -0.26
N ILE A 77 3.34 12.34 -0.18
CA ILE A 77 2.64 11.49 -1.15
C ILE A 77 2.81 11.98 -2.60
N PHE A 78 3.03 13.29 -2.79
CA PHE A 78 3.29 13.88 -4.10
C PHE A 78 4.72 13.66 -4.62
N GLU A 79 5.66 13.22 -3.78
CA GLU A 79 7.03 12.86 -4.20
C GLU A 79 7.12 11.46 -4.84
N LEU A 80 6.03 10.68 -4.81
CA LEU A 80 5.97 9.28 -5.24
C LEU A 80 5.92 9.12 -6.77
N GLU A 81 6.79 9.80 -7.50
CA GLU A 81 6.82 9.84 -8.99
C GLU A 81 7.14 8.49 -9.65
N SER A 82 7.56 7.49 -8.87
CA SER A 82 7.66 6.10 -9.35
C SER A 82 6.31 5.44 -9.62
N TYR A 83 5.20 6.06 -9.20
CA TYR A 83 3.85 5.57 -9.43
C TYR A 83 3.09 6.55 -10.33
N ASP A 84 2.36 6.00 -11.30
CA ASP A 84 1.52 6.83 -12.17
C ASP A 84 0.30 7.38 -11.44
N THR A 85 -0.27 6.62 -10.52
CA THR A 85 -1.45 6.99 -9.71
C THR A 85 -1.26 6.47 -8.30
N VAL A 86 -1.61 7.28 -7.30
CA VAL A 86 -1.60 6.88 -5.90
C VAL A 86 -3.00 7.07 -5.34
N LEU A 87 -3.58 5.99 -4.79
CA LEU A 87 -4.75 6.06 -3.93
C LEU A 87 -4.27 6.15 -2.47
N TYR A 88 -4.37 7.34 -1.91
CA TYR A 88 -4.04 7.62 -0.53
C TYR A 88 -5.26 7.39 0.38
N ILE A 89 -5.02 6.78 1.53
CA ILE A 89 -6.02 6.47 2.55
C ILE A 89 -5.38 6.76 3.93
N ASP A 90 -6.01 7.60 4.75
CA ASP A 90 -5.58 7.85 6.14
C ASP A 90 -5.64 6.55 6.97
N ALA A 91 -4.76 6.42 7.96
CA ALA A 91 -4.62 5.20 8.77
C ALA A 91 -5.82 4.90 9.69
N ASP A 92 -6.73 5.85 9.85
CA ASP A 92 -8.01 5.73 10.57
C ASP A 92 -9.20 5.48 9.64
N CYS A 93 -8.94 5.06 8.40
CA CYS A 93 -9.98 4.58 7.50
C CYS A 93 -10.12 3.05 7.56
N LEU A 94 -11.34 2.57 7.32
CA LEU A 94 -11.67 1.16 7.16
C LEU A 94 -12.25 0.94 5.76
N VAL A 95 -11.52 0.21 4.92
CA VAL A 95 -12.00 -0.23 3.60
C VAL A 95 -12.90 -1.45 3.80
N VAL A 96 -14.17 -1.34 3.40
CA VAL A 96 -15.19 -2.40 3.57
C VAL A 96 -15.57 -3.09 2.26
N LYS A 97 -15.20 -2.52 1.11
CA LYS A 97 -15.45 -3.08 -0.22
C LYS A 97 -14.30 -2.75 -1.17
N ASP A 98 -14.20 -3.48 -2.29
CA ASP A 98 -13.19 -3.21 -3.31
C ASP A 98 -13.26 -1.77 -3.85
N ILE A 99 -12.08 -1.18 -4.02
CA ILE A 99 -11.85 0.20 -4.47
C ILE A 99 -10.75 0.28 -5.54
N SER A 100 -10.24 -0.85 -6.05
CA SER A 100 -9.13 -0.86 -7.01
C SER A 100 -9.45 -0.10 -8.30
N HIS A 101 -10.73 -0.02 -8.68
CA HIS A 101 -11.18 0.76 -9.83
C HIS A 101 -10.85 2.27 -9.74
N LEU A 102 -10.64 2.83 -8.53
CA LEU A 102 -10.26 4.23 -8.34
C LEU A 102 -8.87 4.56 -8.92
N LEU A 103 -7.98 3.57 -9.06
CA LEU A 103 -6.67 3.74 -9.69
C LEU A 103 -6.77 4.06 -11.20
N HIS A 104 -7.96 3.90 -11.78
CA HIS A 104 -8.26 4.10 -13.20
C HIS A 104 -9.39 5.13 -13.41
N ILE A 105 -9.60 6.04 -12.46
CA ILE A 105 -10.73 6.97 -12.48
C ILE A 105 -10.70 7.96 -13.65
N ASP A 106 -9.51 8.33 -14.14
CA ASP A 106 -9.35 9.25 -15.27
C ASP A 106 -9.37 8.55 -16.63
N THR A 107 -8.99 7.26 -16.70
CA THR A 107 -9.06 6.46 -17.93
C THR A 107 -10.49 6.00 -18.23
N THR A 108 -11.28 5.71 -17.21
CA THR A 108 -12.69 5.31 -17.34
C THR A 108 -13.56 6.48 -17.81
N ALA A 109 -13.33 7.68 -17.28
CA ALA A 109 -14.04 8.90 -17.69
C ALA A 109 -13.68 9.38 -19.12
N SER A 110 -12.47 9.08 -19.60
CA SER A 110 -12.03 9.48 -20.96
C SER A 110 -12.67 8.66 -22.09
N LYS A 111 -13.41 7.58 -21.79
CA LYS A 111 -14.13 6.80 -22.81
C LYS A 111 -15.35 7.52 -23.40
N SER A 112 -15.88 8.54 -22.73
CA SER A 112 -17.01 9.35 -23.22
C SER A 112 -16.60 10.58 -24.02
N ASP A 113 -15.32 10.98 -23.99
CA ASP A 113 -14.80 12.14 -24.74
C ASP A 113 -13.61 11.71 -25.61
N LYS A 114 -13.88 11.49 -26.91
CA LYS A 114 -12.89 11.02 -27.90
C LYS A 114 -11.80 12.05 -28.26
N SER A 115 -11.76 13.22 -27.62
CA SER A 115 -10.93 14.36 -28.05
C SER A 115 -9.79 14.75 -27.11
N THR A 116 -9.60 14.10 -25.96
CA THR A 116 -8.44 14.36 -25.12
C THR A 116 -7.59 13.11 -25.01
N GLU A 117 -6.56 13.09 -25.85
CA GLU A 117 -5.33 12.32 -25.68
C GLU A 117 -4.92 12.32 -24.20
N THR A 118 -4.36 11.19 -23.76
CA THR A 118 -3.99 10.84 -22.38
C THR A 118 -2.88 11.75 -21.84
N THR A 119 -3.08 13.06 -21.81
CA THR A 119 -2.16 14.01 -21.18
C THR A 119 -2.11 13.64 -19.71
N LYS A 120 -0.97 13.11 -19.26
CA LYS A 120 -0.68 12.80 -17.86
C LYS A 120 -1.04 14.03 -17.03
N ARG A 121 -2.17 13.97 -16.31
CA ARG A 121 -2.70 15.12 -15.55
C ARG A 121 -1.91 15.24 -14.25
N PHE A 122 -0.70 15.77 -14.35
CA PHE A 122 0.11 16.10 -13.18
C PHE A 122 -0.72 17.01 -12.25
N GLY A 123 -0.82 16.66 -10.97
CA GLY A 123 -1.60 17.44 -10.02
C GLY A 123 -3.09 17.17 -9.98
N LEU A 124 -3.55 16.09 -10.62
CA LEU A 124 -4.88 15.56 -10.32
C LEU A 124 -4.99 15.28 -8.81
N LEU A 125 -6.07 15.78 -8.20
CA LEU A 125 -6.54 15.42 -6.87
C LEU A 125 -8.04 15.12 -6.98
N ALA A 126 -8.39 13.83 -6.89
CA ALA A 126 -9.78 13.39 -6.73
C ALA A 126 -10.01 12.98 -5.27
N ALA A 127 -11.09 13.44 -4.67
CA ALA A 127 -11.41 13.17 -3.28
C ALA A 127 -12.94 13.22 -3.09
N ALA A 128 -13.42 12.75 -1.94
CA ALA A 128 -14.85 12.91 -1.60
C ALA A 128 -15.08 14.26 -0.92
N PRO A 129 -16.30 14.82 -1.00
CA PRO A 129 -16.64 16.07 -0.31
C PRO A 129 -16.46 15.93 1.22
N ASP A 130 -16.08 17.04 1.83
CA ASP A 130 -16.14 17.19 3.28
C ASP A 130 -17.60 17.38 3.73
N ILE A 131 -17.91 17.09 5.00
CA ILE A 131 -19.26 17.33 5.52
C ILE A 131 -19.52 18.85 5.58
N PHE A 132 -18.54 19.63 6.06
CA PHE A 132 -18.68 21.08 6.23
C PHE A 132 -17.38 21.84 5.87
N PRO A 133 -17.40 22.76 4.88
CA PRO A 133 -18.44 22.97 3.88
C PRO A 133 -18.35 21.96 2.71
N PRO A 134 -19.49 21.60 2.07
CA PRO A 134 -19.56 20.50 1.10
C PRO A 134 -18.95 20.82 -0.27
N ASP A 135 -18.52 22.06 -0.50
CA ASP A 135 -17.75 22.50 -1.66
C ASP A 135 -16.23 22.33 -1.46
N LYS A 136 -15.82 21.79 -0.31
CA LYS A 136 -14.46 21.35 0.00
C LYS A 136 -14.39 19.84 0.00
N PHE A 137 -13.21 19.30 -0.20
CA PHE A 137 -12.97 17.87 -0.05
C PHE A 137 -12.35 17.57 1.30
N ASN A 138 -12.59 16.36 1.80
CA ASN A 138 -11.84 15.81 2.93
C ASN A 138 -10.60 15.07 2.41
N ALA A 139 -9.43 15.37 2.95
CA ALA A 139 -8.17 14.81 2.44
C ALA A 139 -7.86 13.39 2.97
N GLY A 140 -8.77 12.75 3.71
CA GLY A 140 -8.54 11.40 4.25
C GLY A 140 -8.50 10.29 3.21
N VAL A 141 -9.15 10.49 2.07
CA VAL A 141 -9.04 9.59 0.91
C VAL A 141 -8.86 10.43 -0.34
N MET A 142 -7.77 10.19 -1.08
CA MET A 142 -7.43 10.95 -2.28
C MET A 142 -6.86 10.04 -3.37
N VAL A 143 -7.31 10.20 -4.60
CA VAL A 143 -6.60 9.70 -5.79
C VAL A 143 -5.77 10.85 -6.35
N ILE A 144 -4.46 10.64 -6.41
CA ILE A 144 -3.51 11.66 -6.89
C ILE A 144 -2.66 11.14 -8.03
N ARG A 145 -2.20 12.07 -8.87
CA ARG A 145 -1.09 11.87 -9.81
C ARG A 145 0.16 12.54 -9.20
N PRO A 146 1.09 11.78 -8.60
CA PRO A 146 2.27 12.34 -7.94
C PRO A 146 3.08 13.23 -8.88
N SER A 147 3.68 14.27 -8.32
CA SER A 147 4.53 15.23 -9.04
C SER A 147 5.41 15.96 -8.04
N LYS A 148 6.73 15.80 -8.19
CA LYS A 148 7.70 16.45 -7.33
C LYS A 148 7.63 17.97 -7.45
N SER A 149 7.37 18.52 -8.63
CA SER A 149 7.21 19.97 -8.81
C SER A 149 6.02 20.52 -8.02
N ILE A 150 4.93 19.76 -7.90
CA ILE A 150 3.76 20.15 -7.09
C ILE A 150 4.09 20.06 -5.61
N PHE A 151 4.80 19.01 -5.19
CA PHE A 151 5.31 18.93 -3.83
C PHE A 151 6.19 20.14 -3.49
N ASP A 152 7.17 20.47 -4.32
CA ASP A 152 8.09 21.58 -4.09
C ASP A 152 7.35 22.94 -4.06
N ASP A 153 6.34 23.15 -4.93
CA ASP A 153 5.47 24.33 -4.89
C ASP A 153 4.62 24.38 -3.60
N MET A 154 3.99 23.28 -3.19
CA MET A 154 3.25 23.21 -1.90
C MET A 154 4.17 23.54 -0.73
N MET A 155 5.36 22.97 -0.69
CA MET A 155 6.36 23.26 0.34
C MET A 155 6.70 24.75 0.38
N SER A 156 6.90 25.39 -0.78
CA SER A 156 7.19 26.83 -0.85
C SER A 156 6.05 27.74 -0.36
N ARG A 157 4.82 27.23 -0.35
CA ARG A 157 3.61 27.95 0.10
C ARG A 157 3.21 27.65 1.53
N LEU A 158 3.91 26.74 2.21
CA LEU A 158 3.71 26.52 3.63
C LEU A 158 3.97 27.81 4.40
N PRO A 159 3.21 28.07 5.48
CA PRO A 159 3.17 29.39 6.11
C PRO A 159 4.44 29.78 6.88
N PHE A 160 5.42 28.88 6.98
CA PHE A 160 6.71 29.11 7.66
C PHE A 160 7.89 29.20 6.68
N CYS A 161 7.65 29.06 5.37
CA CYS A 161 8.69 29.23 4.37
C CYS A 161 9.01 30.72 4.14
N ASP A 162 10.29 31.00 3.83
CA ASP A 162 10.83 32.35 3.79
C ASP A 162 10.09 33.26 2.77
N THR A 163 9.93 34.53 3.14
CA THR A 163 9.11 35.57 2.47
C THR A 163 9.68 36.09 1.15
N SER A 164 10.63 35.36 0.57
CA SER A 164 11.28 35.69 -0.71
C SER A 164 10.41 35.35 -1.93
N ASN A 165 9.41 34.47 -1.78
CA ASN A 165 8.44 34.13 -2.82
C ASN A 165 7.28 35.14 -2.84
N ARG A 166 7.56 36.30 -3.43
CA ARG A 166 6.59 37.36 -3.70
C ARG A 166 6.07 37.20 -5.12
N ASP A 167 4.78 37.38 -5.32
CA ASP A 167 4.21 37.43 -6.66
C ASP A 167 4.54 38.77 -7.36
N SER A 168 4.10 38.92 -8.62
CA SER A 168 4.25 40.16 -9.38
C SER A 168 3.59 41.38 -8.75
N ASN A 169 2.71 41.17 -7.76
CA ASN A 169 1.99 42.20 -7.00
C ASN A 169 2.58 42.40 -5.59
N ASN A 170 3.73 41.79 -5.30
CA ASN A 170 4.41 41.86 -4.01
C ASN A 170 3.65 41.18 -2.84
N GLU A 171 2.69 40.31 -3.14
CA GLU A 171 1.96 39.51 -2.15
C GLU A 171 2.66 38.17 -1.89
N ILE A 172 2.61 37.73 -0.63
CA ILE A 172 3.21 36.47 -0.22
C ILE A 172 2.23 35.33 -0.56
N LYS A 173 2.65 34.40 -1.42
CA LYS A 173 1.80 33.31 -1.95
C LYS A 173 1.59 32.15 -0.96
N HIS A 174 1.42 32.43 0.34
CA HIS A 174 1.19 31.38 1.33
C HIS A 174 -0.24 30.83 1.26
N CYS A 175 -0.35 29.51 1.33
CA CYS A 175 -1.63 28.84 1.55
C CYS A 175 -1.93 28.81 3.05
N LYS A 176 -3.01 29.47 3.47
CA LYS A 176 -3.51 29.37 4.84
C LYS A 176 -4.41 28.15 4.97
N SER A 177 -4.08 27.26 5.90
CA SER A 177 -4.96 26.16 6.29
C SER A 177 -6.03 26.65 7.27
N TYR A 178 -7.31 26.45 6.94
CA TYR A 178 -8.43 26.90 7.77
C TYR A 178 -8.69 26.01 8.99
N ASP A 179 -8.25 24.75 8.97
CA ASP A 179 -8.37 23.78 10.06
C ASP A 179 -7.04 23.55 10.79
N GLY A 180 -5.96 24.20 10.33
CA GLY A 180 -4.59 23.99 10.82
C GLY A 180 -3.94 22.68 10.37
N GLY A 181 -4.66 21.85 9.61
CA GLY A 181 -4.25 20.56 9.10
C GLY A 181 -4.04 20.53 7.59
N ASP A 182 -3.90 19.32 7.05
CA ASP A 182 -3.68 19.04 5.63
C ASP A 182 -4.93 19.30 4.79
N THR A 183 -6.13 18.98 5.29
CA THR A 183 -7.39 19.18 4.55
C THR A 183 -7.58 20.66 4.24
N GLY A 184 -7.44 21.54 5.22
CA GLY A 184 -7.54 22.99 5.01
C GLY A 184 -6.43 23.54 4.11
N PHE A 185 -5.20 23.03 4.23
CA PHE A 185 -4.10 23.44 3.37
C PHE A 185 -4.33 23.04 1.91
N LEU A 186 -4.71 21.79 1.65
CA LEU A 186 -4.92 21.26 0.31
C LEU A 186 -6.11 21.95 -0.37
N ASN A 187 -7.18 22.26 0.36
CA ASN A 187 -8.29 23.06 -0.17
C ASN A 187 -7.90 24.51 -0.48
N SER A 188 -6.93 25.08 0.26
CA SER A 188 -6.36 26.40 -0.01
C SER A 188 -5.44 26.37 -1.25
N TYR A 189 -4.74 25.26 -1.47
CA TYR A 189 -3.88 25.03 -2.64
C TYR A 189 -4.68 24.73 -3.92
N TYR A 190 -5.81 24.02 -3.79
CA TYR A 190 -6.77 23.72 -4.86
C TYR A 190 -8.09 24.49 -4.67
N PRO A 191 -8.11 25.84 -4.71
CA PRO A 191 -9.26 26.65 -4.30
C PRO A 191 -10.52 26.41 -5.13
N ASN A 192 -10.34 26.02 -6.40
CA ASN A 192 -11.44 25.74 -7.33
C ASN A 192 -11.64 24.24 -7.58
N TRP A 193 -11.22 23.36 -6.68
CA TRP A 193 -11.41 21.91 -6.82
C TRP A 193 -12.86 21.54 -7.18
N TYR A 194 -13.84 22.11 -6.51
CA TYR A 194 -15.26 21.86 -6.77
C TYR A 194 -15.79 22.52 -8.04
N LYS A 195 -15.12 23.52 -8.63
CA LYS A 195 -15.64 24.21 -9.80
C LYS A 195 -14.94 23.78 -11.09
N ASP A 196 -13.61 23.81 -11.07
CA ASP A 196 -12.79 23.77 -12.27
C ASP A 196 -12.20 22.37 -12.54
N MET A 197 -12.11 21.51 -11.51
CA MET A 197 -11.60 20.15 -11.72
C MET A 197 -12.64 19.27 -12.44
N PRO A 198 -12.19 18.25 -13.19
CA PRO A 198 -13.08 17.33 -13.89
C PRO A 198 -14.16 16.71 -12.97
N PRO A 199 -15.33 16.32 -13.50
CA PRO A 199 -16.39 15.71 -12.70
C PRO A 199 -15.95 14.46 -11.93
N TYR A 200 -15.05 13.65 -12.51
CA TYR A 200 -14.50 12.47 -11.85
C TYR A 200 -13.56 12.80 -10.67
N SER A 201 -13.16 14.06 -10.50
CA SER A 201 -12.40 14.49 -9.32
C SER A 201 -13.24 14.58 -8.05
N ARG A 202 -14.58 14.49 -8.15
CA ARG A 202 -15.50 14.48 -7.00
C ARG A 202 -15.97 13.05 -6.77
N LEU A 203 -15.26 12.35 -5.90
CA LEU A 203 -15.67 11.02 -5.47
C LEU A 203 -16.99 11.12 -4.69
N SER A 204 -17.83 10.09 -4.79
CA SER A 204 -19.03 9.99 -3.96
C SER A 204 -18.65 9.88 -2.48
N PHE A 205 -19.51 10.39 -1.58
CA PHE A 205 -19.25 10.39 -0.13
C PHE A 205 -18.94 8.99 0.42
N GLY A 206 -19.51 7.92 -0.15
CA GLY A 206 -19.25 6.54 0.25
C GLY A 206 -17.79 6.06 0.11
N PHE A 207 -16.95 6.77 -0.67
CA PHE A 207 -15.51 6.52 -0.76
C PHE A 207 -14.69 7.22 0.33
N ASN A 208 -15.32 8.04 1.17
CA ASN A 208 -14.71 8.64 2.35
C ASN A 208 -15.84 8.98 3.35
N ALA A 209 -16.59 7.96 3.75
CA ALA A 209 -17.77 8.15 4.57
C ALA A 209 -17.35 8.52 5.99
N GLN A 210 -17.37 9.82 6.27
CA GLN A 210 -16.90 10.36 7.52
C GLN A 210 -17.82 9.97 8.68
N ARG A 211 -17.25 9.26 9.66
CA ARG A 211 -17.93 8.81 10.87
C ARG A 211 -18.64 9.93 11.63
N PHE A 212 -18.14 11.16 11.53
CA PHE A 212 -18.79 12.30 12.17
C PHE A 212 -20.26 12.47 11.73
N MET A 213 -20.60 12.20 10.47
CA MET A 213 -21.99 12.22 10.01
C MET A 213 -22.84 11.19 10.77
N HIS A 214 -22.33 9.96 10.89
CA HIS A 214 -22.97 8.90 11.66
C HIS A 214 -23.21 9.34 13.11
N HIS A 215 -22.17 9.81 13.79
CA HIS A 215 -22.26 10.27 15.18
C HIS A 215 -23.29 11.38 15.38
N CYS A 216 -23.43 12.30 14.42
CA CYS A 216 -24.36 13.42 14.54
C CYS A 216 -25.82 13.07 14.20
N THR A 217 -26.04 12.13 13.28
CA THR A 217 -27.38 11.92 12.70
C THR A 217 -28.00 10.58 13.04
N PHE A 218 -27.21 9.53 13.31
CA PHE A 218 -27.71 8.15 13.24
C PHE A 218 -28.79 7.83 14.29
N ASP A 219 -28.66 8.32 15.52
CA ASP A 219 -29.64 8.08 16.59
C ASP A 219 -31.01 8.69 16.29
N LYS A 220 -31.05 9.80 15.57
CA LYS A 220 -32.29 10.54 15.25
C LYS A 220 -32.83 10.18 13.87
N GLN A 221 -31.94 9.98 12.92
CA GLN A 221 -32.25 9.73 11.52
C GLN A 221 -31.19 8.79 10.92
N PRO A 222 -31.32 7.47 11.13
CA PRO A 222 -30.35 6.49 10.65
C PRO A 222 -30.27 6.42 9.12
N ASN A 223 -31.32 6.86 8.42
CA ASN A 223 -31.39 6.82 6.96
C ASN A 223 -30.40 7.77 6.29
N TYR A 224 -29.86 8.79 6.97
CA TYR A 224 -28.72 9.57 6.45
C TYR A 224 -27.52 8.67 6.13
N TRP A 225 -27.30 7.64 6.94
CA TRP A 225 -26.21 6.69 6.75
C TRP A 225 -26.64 5.47 5.93
N ASN A 226 -27.79 4.87 6.27
CA ASN A 226 -28.21 3.60 5.67
C ASN A 226 -28.67 3.74 4.22
N ASP A 227 -29.37 4.84 3.90
CA ASP A 227 -30.00 5.05 2.59
C ASP A 227 -29.38 6.24 1.85
N GLY A 228 -28.84 7.23 2.59
CA GLY A 228 -28.22 8.42 2.03
C GLY A 228 -26.82 8.19 1.44
N ILE A 229 -26.23 7.02 1.69
CA ILE A 229 -24.93 6.63 1.13
C ILE A 229 -25.16 5.46 0.15
N ASP A 230 -25.21 5.76 -1.16
CA ASP A 230 -25.49 4.76 -2.19
C ASP A 230 -24.45 3.62 -2.25
N ASP A 231 -23.17 3.95 -2.10
CA ASP A 231 -22.07 2.99 -2.23
C ASP A 231 -20.99 3.17 -1.15
N LEU A 232 -21.31 2.72 0.07
CA LEU A 232 -20.37 2.72 1.19
C LEU A 232 -19.21 1.74 0.93
N ARG A 233 -18.01 2.29 0.71
CA ARG A 233 -16.77 1.54 0.42
C ARG A 233 -15.67 1.79 1.44
N ILE A 234 -15.59 3.00 1.99
CA ILE A 234 -14.60 3.39 3.00
C ILE A 234 -15.30 4.16 4.12
N ILE A 235 -15.13 3.70 5.36
CA ILE A 235 -15.56 4.41 6.57
C ILE A 235 -14.33 5.14 7.12
N HIS A 236 -14.40 6.46 7.23
CA HIS A 236 -13.32 7.27 7.77
C HIS A 236 -13.64 7.65 9.22
N PHE A 237 -12.85 7.16 10.17
CA PHE A 237 -12.99 7.48 11.60
C PHE A 237 -12.38 8.86 11.91
N SER A 238 -12.79 9.88 11.14
CA SER A 238 -12.22 11.24 11.13
C SER A 238 -12.35 11.98 12.46
N SER A 239 -13.38 11.67 13.25
CA SER A 239 -13.62 12.25 14.58
C SER A 239 -12.80 11.59 15.70
N SER A 240 -12.75 12.24 16.86
CA SER A 240 -12.28 11.66 18.13
C SER A 240 -13.46 11.19 19.00
N PRO A 241 -13.28 10.22 19.91
CA PRO A 241 -12.06 9.41 20.12
C PRO A 241 -11.81 8.44 18.96
N LYS A 242 -10.55 8.11 18.69
CA LYS A 242 -10.23 7.16 17.61
C LYS A 242 -10.68 5.75 18.02
N PRO A 243 -10.98 4.86 17.06
CA PRO A 243 -11.61 3.59 17.39
C PRO A 243 -10.72 2.68 18.27
N TRP A 244 -9.39 2.81 18.17
CA TRP A 244 -8.44 2.11 19.05
C TRP A 244 -8.34 2.69 20.47
N ASP A 245 -8.84 3.89 20.72
CA ASP A 245 -8.89 4.49 22.06
C ASP A 245 -10.09 3.93 22.87
N THR A 246 -11.04 3.27 22.20
CA THR A 246 -12.22 2.71 22.85
C THR A 246 -11.88 1.36 23.50
N SER A 247 -11.93 1.29 24.83
CA SER A 247 -11.74 0.02 25.53
C SER A 247 -12.96 -0.90 25.34
N PRO A 248 -12.78 -2.23 25.24
CA PRO A 248 -13.89 -3.18 25.17
C PRO A 248 -14.85 -3.08 26.37
N ASP A 249 -14.35 -2.66 27.54
CA ASP A 249 -15.17 -2.50 28.75
C ASP A 249 -16.14 -1.30 28.67
N THR A 250 -15.82 -0.28 27.88
CA THR A 250 -16.71 0.88 27.63
C THR A 250 -17.97 0.50 26.84
N MET A 251 -17.96 -0.63 26.13
CA MET A 251 -19.07 -1.09 25.28
C MET A 251 -20.09 -2.00 26.00
N LYS A 252 -19.86 -2.36 27.27
CA LYS A 252 -20.81 -3.17 28.06
C LYS A 252 -22.19 -2.51 28.28
N ILE A 253 -22.41 -1.30 27.76
CA ILE A 253 -23.66 -0.56 27.84
C ILE A 253 -24.60 -0.80 26.63
N SER A 254 -24.17 -1.43 25.53
CA SER A 254 -25.07 -1.78 24.41
C SER A 254 -25.13 -3.28 24.16
N ARG A 255 -26.23 -3.92 24.59
CA ARG A 255 -26.48 -5.37 24.49
C ARG A 255 -26.68 -5.85 23.04
N GLY A 256 -26.13 -7.02 22.74
CA GLY A 256 -26.51 -7.90 21.62
C GLY A 256 -25.32 -8.44 20.83
N VAL A 257 -24.70 -9.54 21.29
CA VAL A 257 -23.59 -10.21 20.59
C VAL A 257 -24.15 -11.21 19.58
N THR A 258 -23.89 -10.97 18.29
CA THR A 258 -24.00 -11.98 17.22
C THR A 258 -22.58 -12.40 16.85
N THR A 259 -22.35 -13.70 16.61
CA THR A 259 -21.00 -14.23 16.50
C THR A 259 -20.33 -13.89 15.16
N ALA A 260 -19.01 -13.71 15.19
CA ALA A 260 -18.20 -13.29 14.04
C ALA A 260 -18.24 -14.22 12.82
N SER A 261 -18.74 -15.46 12.97
CA SER A 261 -18.88 -16.41 11.86
C SER A 261 -20.18 -16.22 11.06
N GLU A 262 -21.20 -15.58 11.63
CA GLU A 262 -22.47 -15.33 10.96
C GLU A 262 -22.44 -14.05 10.12
N LEU A 263 -21.54 -13.10 10.47
CA LEU A 263 -21.42 -11.78 9.85
C LEU A 263 -20.80 -11.77 8.42
N LEU A 264 -20.38 -12.92 7.91
CA LEU A 264 -19.68 -13.04 6.63
C LEU A 264 -20.23 -14.15 5.72
N ALA A 265 -21.25 -14.88 6.18
CA ALA A 265 -21.77 -16.07 5.48
C ALA A 265 -23.19 -15.88 4.90
N VAL A 266 -23.77 -14.69 5.00
CA VAL A 266 -25.15 -14.39 4.58
C VAL A 266 -25.16 -13.07 3.78
N GLU A 267 -26.03 -12.97 2.78
CA GLU A 267 -26.08 -11.92 1.75
C GLU A 267 -25.75 -10.48 2.25
N GLU A 268 -24.89 -9.78 1.48
CA GLU A 268 -24.16 -8.55 1.82
C GLU A 268 -24.98 -7.35 2.34
N GLY A 269 -26.32 -7.36 2.21
CA GLY A 269 -27.16 -6.19 2.45
C GLY A 269 -27.60 -5.97 3.91
N ASP A 270 -27.96 -7.03 4.64
CA ASP A 270 -28.70 -6.89 5.91
C ASP A 270 -27.79 -6.69 7.13
N GLN A 271 -26.56 -7.18 7.09
CA GLN A 271 -25.63 -7.09 8.23
C GLN A 271 -24.86 -5.76 8.27
N ILE A 272 -24.59 -5.14 7.11
CA ILE A 272 -24.06 -3.78 7.07
C ILE A 272 -24.99 -2.85 7.86
N LYS A 273 -26.31 -2.97 7.69
CA LYS A 273 -27.31 -2.16 8.41
C LYS A 273 -27.30 -2.37 9.93
N GLN A 274 -27.03 -3.59 10.42
CA GLN A 274 -26.94 -3.87 11.86
C GLN A 274 -25.59 -3.43 12.45
N SER A 275 -24.48 -3.67 11.75
CA SER A 275 -23.14 -3.18 12.11
C SER A 275 -23.04 -1.66 12.05
N CYS A 276 -23.86 -1.00 11.21
CA CYS A 276 -23.99 0.44 11.20
C CYS A 276 -24.60 1.01 12.49
N ARG A 277 -25.18 0.23 13.41
CA ARG A 277 -25.51 0.76 14.75
C ARG A 277 -24.28 1.03 15.61
N ALA A 278 -23.16 0.35 15.34
CA ALA A 278 -21.92 0.47 16.10
C ALA A 278 -20.72 0.34 15.17
N LEU A 279 -20.38 1.42 14.45
CA LEU A 279 -19.19 1.48 13.59
C LEU A 279 -17.91 1.07 14.34
N GLU A 280 -17.84 1.36 15.63
CA GLU A 280 -16.77 0.97 16.52
C GLU A 280 -16.69 -0.56 16.72
N SER A 281 -17.83 -1.25 16.78
CA SER A 281 -17.87 -2.72 16.88
C SER A 281 -17.39 -3.37 15.59
N LEU A 282 -17.74 -2.78 14.44
CA LEU A 282 -17.22 -3.19 13.14
C LEU A 282 -15.70 -3.05 13.09
N TRP A 283 -15.16 -1.89 13.51
CA TRP A 283 -13.72 -1.66 13.56
C TRP A 283 -13.02 -2.68 14.48
N GLN A 284 -13.53 -2.89 15.70
CA GLN A 284 -12.97 -3.85 16.66
C GLN A 284 -12.93 -5.28 16.08
N THR A 285 -13.99 -5.68 15.38
CA THR A 285 -14.09 -7.00 14.74
C THR A 285 -13.04 -7.16 13.65
N VAL A 286 -12.92 -6.19 12.73
CA VAL A 286 -11.92 -6.23 11.66
C VAL A 286 -10.50 -6.18 12.23
N PHE A 287 -10.28 -5.36 13.26
CA PHE A 287 -8.99 -5.31 13.95
C PHE A 287 -8.63 -6.66 14.56
N ALA A 288 -9.53 -7.31 15.30
CA ALA A 288 -9.28 -8.63 15.88
C ALA A 288 -8.97 -9.69 14.80
N GLN A 289 -9.70 -9.68 13.68
CA GLN A 289 -9.42 -10.55 12.54
C GLN A 289 -8.03 -10.30 11.95
N SER A 290 -7.60 -9.04 11.84
CA SER A 290 -6.24 -8.71 11.37
C SER A 290 -5.17 -9.30 12.29
N GLN A 291 -5.39 -9.31 13.61
CA GLN A 291 -4.44 -9.90 14.57
C GLN A 291 -4.35 -11.43 14.39
N CYS A 292 -5.49 -12.11 14.26
CA CYS A 292 -5.52 -13.55 13.99
C CYS A 292 -4.83 -13.89 12.65
N TYR A 293 -5.05 -13.08 11.61
CA TYR A 293 -4.37 -13.24 10.33
C TYR A 293 -2.85 -13.12 10.47
N TYR A 294 -2.36 -12.08 11.14
CA TYR A 294 -0.93 -11.87 11.39
C TYR A 294 -0.29 -13.08 12.10
N GLU A 295 -0.92 -13.58 13.16
CA GLU A 295 -0.40 -14.75 13.89
C GLU A 295 -0.35 -16.01 13.03
N LYS A 296 -1.37 -16.23 12.20
CA LYS A 296 -1.44 -17.36 11.27
C LYS A 296 -0.30 -17.29 10.24
N GLU A 297 -0.08 -16.12 9.64
CA GLU A 297 1.00 -15.94 8.67
C GLU A 297 2.40 -16.03 9.30
N LEU A 298 2.55 -15.55 10.53
CA LEU A 298 3.79 -15.71 11.29
C LEU A 298 4.12 -17.18 11.53
N LYS A 299 3.12 -17.97 11.98
CA LYS A 299 3.26 -19.43 12.19
C LYS A 299 3.61 -20.15 10.89
N LYS A 300 2.94 -19.83 9.77
CA LYS A 300 3.26 -20.39 8.45
C LYS A 300 4.70 -20.11 8.06
N ARG A 301 5.15 -18.86 8.19
CA ARG A 301 6.52 -18.46 7.81
C ARG A 301 7.59 -19.13 8.67
N GLN A 302 7.33 -19.29 9.98
CA GLN A 302 8.20 -20.04 10.88
C GLN A 302 8.26 -21.53 10.51
N ALA A 303 7.13 -22.14 10.17
CA ALA A 303 7.07 -23.53 9.70
C ALA A 303 7.85 -23.74 8.38
N THR A 304 7.73 -22.81 7.41
CA THR A 304 8.49 -22.85 6.17
C THR A 304 10.00 -22.74 6.42
N LYS A 305 10.43 -21.84 7.31
CA LYS A 305 11.84 -21.69 7.71
C LYS A 305 12.37 -22.92 8.44
N ALA A 306 11.58 -23.54 9.31
CA ALA A 306 11.96 -24.77 10.01
C ALA A 306 12.10 -25.93 9.02
N SER A 307 11.18 -26.05 8.05
CA SER A 307 11.26 -27.05 6.98
C SER A 307 12.48 -26.84 6.08
N SER A 308 12.77 -25.60 5.66
CA SER A 308 13.95 -25.31 4.84
C SER A 308 15.26 -25.59 5.60
N THR A 309 15.31 -25.27 6.89
CA THR A 309 16.46 -25.56 7.76
C THR A 309 16.64 -27.06 7.97
N ARG A 310 15.54 -27.82 8.08
CA ARG A 310 15.58 -29.29 8.16
C ARG A 310 16.07 -29.91 6.85
N THR A 311 15.65 -29.39 5.69
CA THR A 311 16.15 -29.84 4.38
C THR A 311 17.64 -29.51 4.19
N LEU A 312 18.10 -28.35 4.64
CA LEU A 312 19.52 -27.99 4.60
C LEU A 312 20.36 -28.88 5.53
N ARG A 313 19.90 -29.14 6.77
CA ARG A 313 20.57 -30.08 7.68
C ARG A 313 20.55 -31.54 7.18
N ALA A 314 19.51 -31.94 6.46
CA ALA A 314 19.46 -33.25 5.80
C ALA A 314 20.45 -33.33 4.62
N ALA A 315 20.76 -32.21 3.97
CA ALA A 315 21.80 -32.13 2.93
C ALA A 315 23.23 -32.09 3.51
N ASP A 316 23.41 -31.67 4.77
CA ASP A 316 24.69 -31.69 5.50
C ASP A 316 24.97 -33.03 6.23
N THR A 317 24.07 -34.01 6.10
CA THR A 317 24.38 -35.40 6.47
C THR A 317 25.24 -35.99 5.35
N PRO A 318 26.41 -36.58 5.61
CA PRO A 318 27.23 -37.14 4.54
C PRO A 318 26.37 -38.13 3.74
N PRO A 319 26.30 -38.01 2.41
CA PRO A 319 25.47 -38.90 1.63
C PRO A 319 25.93 -40.33 1.90
N ALA A 320 24.98 -41.20 2.22
CA ALA A 320 25.22 -42.63 2.15
C ALA A 320 25.88 -42.90 0.79
N LYS A 321 27.01 -43.62 0.78
CA LYS A 321 27.82 -43.87 -0.43
C LYS A 321 26.94 -44.45 -1.55
N ASP A 322 26.42 -43.59 -2.41
CA ASP A 322 25.72 -43.99 -3.61
C ASP A 322 26.74 -44.61 -4.56
N LYS A 323 26.56 -45.90 -4.84
CA LYS A 323 27.39 -46.70 -5.75
C LYS A 323 27.12 -46.34 -7.23
N PHE A 324 27.33 -45.10 -7.64
CA PHE A 324 27.28 -44.75 -9.07
C PHE A 324 28.60 -45.10 -9.74
N SER A 325 28.52 -45.72 -10.93
CA SER A 325 29.73 -46.00 -11.70
C SER A 325 30.36 -44.68 -12.19
N PRO A 326 31.69 -44.60 -12.36
CA PRO A 326 32.37 -43.40 -12.86
C PRO A 326 31.77 -42.83 -14.16
N HIS A 327 31.23 -43.70 -15.02
CA HIS A 327 30.57 -43.31 -16.27
C HIS A 327 29.22 -42.60 -16.04
N GLN A 328 28.45 -43.01 -15.03
CA GLN A 328 27.18 -42.37 -14.68
C GLN A 328 27.39 -40.98 -14.08
N MET A 329 28.44 -40.81 -13.27
CA MET A 329 28.81 -39.51 -12.71
C MET A 329 29.27 -38.53 -13.80
N MET A 330 30.09 -39.00 -14.75
CA MET A 330 30.51 -38.22 -15.91
C MET A 330 29.31 -37.79 -16.76
N HIS A 331 28.35 -38.68 -17.03
CA HIS A 331 27.17 -38.32 -17.83
C HIS A 331 26.24 -37.33 -17.13
N LYS A 332 26.07 -37.44 -15.80
CA LYS A 332 25.32 -36.48 -14.99
C LYS A 332 25.99 -35.10 -15.02
N ARG A 333 27.32 -35.07 -14.91
CA ARG A 333 28.12 -33.84 -14.96
C ARG A 333 28.09 -33.17 -16.33
N TYR A 334 28.18 -33.96 -17.40
CA TYR A 334 28.01 -33.48 -18.77
C TYR A 334 26.67 -32.76 -18.95
N LYS A 335 25.55 -33.35 -18.49
CA LYS A 335 24.22 -32.71 -18.55
C LYS A 335 24.15 -31.41 -17.76
N GLU A 336 24.79 -31.35 -16.60
CA GLU A 336 24.86 -30.13 -15.79
C GLU A 336 25.62 -29.01 -16.52
N LEU A 337 26.75 -29.32 -17.15
CA LEU A 337 27.56 -28.37 -17.91
C LEU A 337 26.82 -27.89 -19.17
N ARG A 338 26.06 -28.77 -19.85
CA ARG A 338 25.18 -28.39 -20.97
C ARG A 338 24.11 -27.38 -20.53
N ARG A 339 23.53 -27.55 -19.34
CA ARG A 339 22.55 -26.61 -18.78
C ARG A 339 23.15 -25.26 -18.40
N LYS A 340 24.45 -25.21 -18.08
CA LYS A 340 25.21 -23.98 -17.78
C LYS A 340 25.74 -23.27 -19.04
N GLY A 341 25.36 -23.72 -20.24
CA GLY A 341 25.70 -23.06 -21.50
C GLY A 341 27.01 -23.49 -22.14
N TYR A 342 27.68 -24.55 -21.63
CA TYR A 342 28.89 -25.07 -22.27
C TYR A 342 28.57 -25.79 -23.59
N SER A 343 29.44 -25.64 -24.60
CA SER A 343 29.34 -26.39 -25.85
C SER A 343 29.53 -27.90 -25.60
N THR A 344 29.02 -28.75 -26.50
CA THR A 344 29.07 -30.21 -26.34
C THR A 344 30.49 -30.73 -26.12
N SER A 345 31.46 -30.22 -26.90
CA SER A 345 32.88 -30.62 -26.79
C SER A 345 33.47 -30.23 -25.43
N GLN A 346 33.29 -28.97 -25.02
CA GLN A 346 33.80 -28.45 -23.75
C GLN A 346 33.16 -29.14 -22.53
N ALA A 347 31.85 -29.41 -22.60
CA ALA A 347 31.14 -30.11 -21.54
C ALA A 347 31.62 -31.56 -21.38
N MET A 348 31.90 -32.25 -22.49
CA MET A 348 32.36 -33.65 -22.48
C MET A 348 33.81 -33.76 -21.98
N GLU A 349 34.70 -32.90 -22.47
CA GLU A 349 36.10 -32.87 -22.08
C GLU A 349 36.28 -32.54 -20.60
N LYS A 350 35.55 -31.53 -20.11
CA LYS A 350 35.58 -31.14 -18.70
C LYS A 350 35.01 -32.24 -17.81
N ALA A 351 33.92 -32.90 -18.22
CA ALA A 351 33.36 -34.02 -17.48
C ALA A 351 34.28 -35.26 -17.48
N ARG A 352 35.00 -35.56 -18.56
CA ARG A 352 35.97 -36.68 -18.60
C ARG A 352 37.20 -36.40 -17.75
N THR A 353 37.70 -35.17 -17.77
CA THR A 353 38.86 -34.74 -16.98
C THR A 353 38.57 -34.78 -15.48
N GLU A 354 37.39 -34.29 -15.05
CA GLU A 354 36.99 -34.29 -13.64
C GLU A 354 36.85 -35.71 -13.04
N TYR A 355 36.58 -36.73 -13.88
CA TYR A 355 36.42 -38.12 -13.43
C TYR A 355 37.50 -39.07 -13.96
N GLY A 356 38.65 -38.54 -14.40
CA GLY A 356 39.85 -39.32 -14.72
C GLY A 356 39.72 -40.27 -15.92
N MET A 357 38.83 -39.98 -16.87
CA MET A 357 38.58 -40.84 -18.05
C MET A 357 39.40 -40.44 -19.30
N ASN A 358 40.50 -39.72 -19.11
CA ASN A 358 41.45 -39.43 -20.18
C ASN A 358 42.44 -40.60 -20.30
N GLN A 359 41.97 -41.74 -20.84
CA GLN A 359 42.86 -42.74 -21.43
C GLN A 359 42.91 -42.51 -22.94
N GLU A 360 44.12 -42.43 -23.48
CA GLU A 360 44.39 -42.34 -24.91
C GLU A 360 43.66 -43.47 -25.66
N PHE A 361 42.89 -43.08 -26.65
CA PHE A 361 42.10 -43.97 -27.47
C PHE A 361 43.02 -44.52 -28.58
N ASP A 362 43.57 -45.73 -28.39
CA ASP A 362 44.29 -46.45 -29.43
C ASP A 362 43.31 -46.86 -30.56
N PRO A 363 43.42 -46.29 -31.77
CA PRO A 363 42.46 -46.55 -32.86
C PRO A 363 42.52 -47.99 -33.40
N CYS A 364 43.55 -48.78 -33.04
CA CYS A 364 43.75 -50.13 -33.57
C CYS A 364 42.89 -51.20 -32.90
N ARG A 365 42.21 -50.91 -31.79
CA ARG A 365 41.44 -51.91 -31.02
C ARG A 365 39.94 -51.98 -31.36
N ALA A 366 39.44 -51.11 -32.24
CA ALA A 366 38.01 -50.95 -32.51
C ALA A 366 37.46 -51.70 -33.75
N VAL A 367 38.24 -52.58 -34.40
CA VAL A 367 37.78 -53.34 -35.58
C VAL A 367 37.46 -54.82 -35.26
N GLY A 368 37.83 -55.31 -34.07
CA GLY A 368 37.65 -56.74 -33.71
C GLY A 368 36.27 -57.14 -33.17
N GLN A 369 35.39 -56.20 -32.82
CA GLN A 369 34.10 -56.51 -32.16
C GLN A 369 32.85 -56.24 -33.01
N MET A 370 33.00 -55.95 -34.30
CA MET A 370 31.87 -55.84 -35.26
C MET A 370 31.70 -57.05 -36.19
N PHE A 371 32.62 -58.02 -36.17
CA PHE A 371 32.47 -59.30 -36.87
C PHE A 371 32.79 -60.42 -35.88
N GLY A 372 31.75 -61.01 -35.29
CA GLY A 372 31.86 -61.97 -34.20
C GLY A 372 32.62 -63.24 -34.56
N LEU A 373 33.83 -63.35 -34.03
CA LEU A 373 34.56 -64.59 -33.75
C LEU A 373 35.05 -64.56 -32.30
#